data_AF-A0A8C3HEK9-F1
#
_entry.id   AF-A0A8C3HEK9-F1
#
_cell.length_a   1.000
_cell.length_b   1.000
_cell.length_c   1.000
_cell.angle_alpha   90.00
_cell.angle_beta   90.00
_cell.angle_gamma   90.00
#
_symmetry.space_group_name_H-M   'P 1'
#
loop_
_entity.id
_entity.type
_entity.pdbx_description
1 polymer ?
#
loop_
_entity_poly.entity_id
_entity_poly.type
_entity_poly.pdbx_seq_one_letter_code
_entity_poly.pdbx_strand_id
1 'polypeptide(L)'
;AGMSPVLAARLCEALHGEEAPVVEVLLKQGADPNLVLPEGIAAIHLAAGKERESGVRCLKLILQYGGNPNARSVEELTPLHVAASWGCYKCLKLLLRNGGDPNLEDQVRRIMTSVLSSPRSSPGSRWNISTWTRRKGYALIERHVPCTDDASVLADTTSSDDTIVYDWRAYQSKLAEQASKENQPPQCKSPMATSRLHLLSDEALIRKLRNLGANPGPITGLTRKFYLQLGERAASCTGTGHSPELASALETFQIPDCKDDEMTLSRQFDQPDKNKKWREGVLKSSFNYLLLDPRVTQNLPFRCHHLSQADCFRSFVSAIFYVGKGKRSRPYSHLYQALTHYKGGKKQACPKVQHILDIWAGGQGVISVHCFQNVIPVEAYTREACLVDAIGLKMLTNQKKGNYYGVVASWPMKRRRCLGIHMLHRAMQIFLAEGERQLRPADLQIGQ
;
A
#
# COMPACT_ATOMS: atom_id res chain seq x y z
N ALA A 1 19.59 -21.95 -37.08
CA ALA A 1 19.82 -23.41 -37.04
C ALA A 1 18.48 -24.05 -36.67
N GLY A 2 17.85 -24.74 -37.62
CA GLY A 2 16.59 -25.44 -37.36
C GLY A 2 16.83 -26.53 -36.33
N MET A 3 15.96 -26.61 -35.32
CA MET A 3 15.97 -27.70 -34.35
C MET A 3 15.95 -29.05 -35.07
N SER A 4 16.66 -30.04 -34.50
CA SER A 4 16.46 -31.42 -34.90
C SER A 4 15.02 -31.84 -34.52
N PRO A 5 14.18 -32.30 -35.47
CA PRO A 5 12.81 -32.76 -35.16
C PRO A 5 12.81 -33.90 -34.13
N VAL A 6 13.93 -34.60 -33.99
CA VAL A 6 14.15 -35.64 -32.98
C VAL A 6 14.19 -35.05 -31.55
N LEU A 7 14.81 -33.89 -31.35
CA LEU A 7 14.86 -33.24 -30.03
C LEU A 7 13.48 -32.73 -29.60
N ALA A 8 12.69 -32.22 -30.55
CA ALA A 8 11.32 -31.79 -30.30
C ALA A 8 10.42 -32.95 -29.83
N ALA A 9 10.41 -34.05 -30.59
CA ALA A 9 9.62 -35.23 -30.25
C ALA A 9 10.00 -35.81 -28.88
N ARG A 10 11.30 -35.92 -28.60
CA ARG A 10 11.80 -36.43 -27.31
C ARG A 10 11.44 -35.54 -26.12
N LEU A 11 11.44 -34.22 -26.31
CA LEU A 11 11.01 -33.28 -25.26
C LEU A 11 9.53 -33.50 -24.94
N CYS A 12 8.70 -33.68 -25.96
CA CYS A 12 7.27 -33.92 -25.78
C CYS A 12 6.98 -35.26 -25.08
N GLU A 13 7.67 -36.33 -25.46
CA GLU A 13 7.56 -37.63 -24.78
C GLU A 13 7.95 -37.52 -23.30
N ALA A 14 9.07 -36.85 -23.00
CA ALA A 14 9.52 -36.65 -21.62
C ALA A 14 8.53 -35.82 -20.78
N LEU A 15 7.85 -34.83 -21.38
CA LEU A 15 6.82 -34.04 -20.72
C LEU A 15 5.53 -34.82 -20.47
N HIS A 16 5.14 -35.72 -21.37
CA HIS A 16 3.99 -36.61 -21.16
C HIS A 16 4.27 -37.63 -20.04
N GLY A 17 5.49 -38.14 -19.98
CA GLY A 17 5.97 -39.07 -18.94
C GLY A 17 6.34 -38.42 -17.60
N GLU A 18 6.32 -37.09 -17.52
CA GLU A 18 6.76 -36.31 -16.34
C GLU A 18 8.22 -36.58 -15.91
N GLU A 19 9.09 -36.92 -16.86
CA GLU A 19 10.49 -37.31 -16.62
C GLU A 19 11.41 -36.08 -16.51
N ALA A 20 11.33 -35.36 -15.38
CA ALA A 20 12.10 -34.14 -15.15
C ALA A 20 13.63 -34.26 -15.44
N PRO A 21 14.33 -35.36 -15.11
CA PRO A 21 15.75 -35.51 -15.44
C PRO A 21 16.00 -35.53 -16.96
N VAL A 22 15.12 -36.17 -17.73
CA VAL A 22 15.23 -36.25 -19.19
C VAL A 22 14.92 -34.89 -19.81
N VAL A 23 13.91 -34.18 -19.31
CA VAL A 23 13.59 -32.80 -19.71
C VAL A 23 14.80 -31.88 -19.49
N GLU A 24 15.48 -31.96 -18.35
CA GLU A 24 16.66 -31.14 -18.07
C GLU A 24 17.81 -31.43 -19.05
N VAL A 25 18.07 -32.71 -19.35
CA VAL A 25 19.12 -33.10 -20.31
C VAL A 25 18.80 -32.59 -21.72
N LEU A 26 17.55 -32.71 -22.16
CA LEU A 26 17.11 -32.25 -23.48
C LEU A 26 17.20 -30.73 -23.62
N LEU A 27 16.80 -29.97 -22.59
CA LEU A 27 16.94 -28.51 -22.56
C LEU A 27 18.42 -28.08 -22.59
N LYS A 28 19.31 -28.79 -21.88
CA LYS A 28 20.78 -28.55 -21.96
C LYS A 28 21.37 -28.88 -23.34
N GLN A 29 20.79 -29.84 -24.05
CA GLN A 29 21.17 -30.18 -25.43
C GLN A 29 20.63 -29.17 -26.47
N GLY A 30 19.93 -28.12 -26.03
CA GLY A 30 19.41 -27.06 -26.89
C GLY A 30 18.00 -27.31 -27.42
N ALA A 31 17.21 -28.17 -26.77
CA ALA A 31 15.79 -28.27 -27.08
C ALA A 31 15.08 -26.95 -26.77
N ASP A 32 14.21 -26.51 -27.68
CA ASP A 32 13.47 -25.25 -27.54
C ASP A 32 12.38 -25.38 -26.45
N PRO A 33 12.45 -24.62 -25.34
CA PRO A 33 11.42 -24.62 -24.30
C PRO A 33 10.08 -24.02 -24.77
N ASN A 34 10.09 -23.28 -25.88
CA ASN A 34 8.90 -22.67 -26.52
C ASN A 34 8.35 -23.50 -27.67
N LEU A 35 8.78 -24.77 -27.79
CA LEU A 35 8.31 -25.70 -28.81
C LEU A 35 6.77 -25.72 -28.86
N VAL A 36 6.23 -25.47 -30.04
CA VAL A 36 4.80 -25.61 -30.35
C VAL A 36 4.59 -26.93 -31.07
N LEU A 37 3.73 -27.77 -30.51
CA LEU A 37 3.32 -29.04 -31.10
C LEU A 37 2.44 -28.84 -32.35
N PRO A 38 2.31 -29.84 -33.23
CA PRO A 38 1.42 -29.78 -34.40
C PRO A 38 -0.03 -29.43 -34.06
N GLU A 39 -0.51 -29.79 -32.88
CA GLU A 39 -1.84 -29.46 -32.35
C GLU A 39 -1.95 -27.99 -31.91
N GLY A 40 -0.89 -27.19 -32.09
CA GLY A 40 -0.83 -25.81 -31.67
C GLY A 40 -0.70 -25.62 -30.16
N ILE A 41 -0.21 -26.64 -29.45
CA ILE A 41 -0.03 -26.63 -28.00
C ILE A 41 1.46 -26.43 -27.70
N ALA A 42 1.83 -25.36 -27.00
CA ALA A 42 3.22 -25.19 -26.56
C ALA A 42 3.59 -26.21 -25.46
N ALA A 43 4.85 -26.66 -25.41
CA ALA A 43 5.38 -27.60 -24.43
C ALA A 43 5.05 -27.23 -22.97
N ILE A 44 5.03 -25.93 -22.67
CA ILE A 44 4.68 -25.40 -21.35
C ILE A 44 3.22 -25.67 -20.94
N HIS A 45 2.27 -25.80 -21.88
CA HIS A 45 0.88 -26.16 -21.57
C HIS A 45 0.77 -27.59 -21.04
N LEU A 46 1.54 -28.52 -21.61
CA LEU A 46 1.57 -29.91 -21.16
C LEU A 46 2.09 -30.01 -19.73
N ALA A 47 3.14 -29.25 -19.40
CA ALA A 47 3.69 -29.21 -18.05
C ALA A 47 2.75 -28.50 -17.05
N ALA A 48 2.01 -27.49 -17.49
CA ALA A 48 1.09 -26.72 -16.65
C ALA A 48 -0.10 -27.54 -16.12
N GLY A 49 -0.55 -28.55 -16.87
CA GLY A 49 -1.66 -29.44 -16.49
C GLY A 49 -1.29 -30.59 -15.53
N LYS A 50 -0.05 -30.64 -15.02
CA LYS A 50 0.44 -31.75 -14.16
C LYS A 50 0.69 -31.28 -12.73
N GLU A 51 -0.10 -31.74 -11.76
CA GLU A 51 0.03 -31.33 -10.35
C GLU A 51 1.10 -32.10 -9.55
N ARG A 52 1.50 -33.29 -10.03
CA ARG A 52 2.51 -34.11 -9.35
C ARG A 52 3.86 -33.38 -9.29
N GLU A 53 4.64 -33.66 -8.25
CA GLU A 53 5.96 -33.03 -8.05
C GLU A 53 6.90 -33.19 -9.27
N SER A 54 6.82 -34.33 -9.96
CA SER A 54 7.50 -34.61 -11.23
C SER A 54 7.12 -33.61 -12.34
N GLY A 55 5.82 -33.42 -12.58
CA GLY A 55 5.30 -32.45 -13.55
C GLY A 55 5.58 -30.99 -13.19
N VAL A 56 5.44 -30.63 -11.90
CA VAL A 56 5.79 -29.31 -11.38
C VAL A 56 7.28 -29.01 -11.61
N ARG A 57 8.15 -30.02 -11.44
CA ARG A 57 9.59 -29.90 -11.71
C ARG A 57 9.88 -29.75 -13.20
N CYS A 58 9.14 -30.44 -14.08
CA CYS A 58 9.22 -30.23 -15.53
C CYS A 58 8.84 -28.80 -15.91
N LEU A 59 7.74 -28.27 -15.38
CA LEU A 59 7.32 -26.89 -15.61
C LEU A 59 8.37 -25.88 -15.12
N LYS A 60 8.95 -26.11 -13.94
CA LYS A 60 10.03 -25.29 -13.39
C LYS A 60 11.26 -25.28 -14.31
N LEU A 61 11.64 -26.43 -14.87
CA LEU A 61 12.75 -26.53 -15.81
C LEU A 61 12.44 -25.79 -17.10
N ILE A 62 11.27 -25.97 -17.71
CA ILE A 62 10.88 -25.22 -18.93
C ILE A 62 10.97 -23.70 -18.69
N LEU A 63 10.44 -23.21 -17.58
CA LEU A 63 10.50 -21.79 -17.21
C LEU A 63 11.93 -21.30 -16.98
N GLN A 64 12.79 -22.09 -16.32
CA GLN A 64 14.20 -21.75 -16.07
C GLN A 64 15.02 -21.61 -17.35
N TYR A 65 14.70 -22.40 -18.39
CA TYR A 65 15.40 -22.35 -19.68
C TYR A 65 14.78 -21.33 -20.65
N GLY A 66 13.84 -20.48 -20.20
CA GLY A 66 13.27 -19.40 -21.01
C GLY A 66 11.95 -19.73 -21.70
N GLY A 67 11.20 -20.72 -21.19
CA GLY A 67 9.83 -20.99 -21.64
C GLY A 67 8.90 -19.82 -21.34
N ASN A 68 8.10 -19.44 -22.33
CA ASN A 68 7.17 -18.32 -22.27
C ASN A 68 5.90 -18.72 -21.49
N PRO A 69 5.67 -18.17 -20.28
CA PRO A 69 4.50 -18.49 -19.46
C PRO A 69 3.18 -17.97 -20.08
N ASN A 70 3.27 -17.12 -21.11
CA ASN A 70 2.16 -16.52 -21.85
C ASN A 70 2.02 -17.08 -23.27
N ALA A 71 2.65 -18.22 -23.56
CA ALA A 71 2.45 -18.91 -24.84
C ALA A 71 0.94 -19.13 -25.08
N ARG A 72 0.43 -18.82 -26.27
CA ARG A 72 -0.98 -19.07 -26.61
C ARG A 72 -1.08 -20.37 -27.38
N SER A 73 -2.02 -21.23 -27.00
CA SER A 73 -2.41 -22.38 -27.83
C SER A 73 -3.24 -21.92 -29.05
N VAL A 74 -3.58 -22.83 -29.95
CA VAL A 74 -4.54 -22.57 -31.04
C VAL A 74 -5.92 -22.13 -30.53
N GLU A 75 -6.32 -22.59 -29.34
CA GLU A 75 -7.54 -22.13 -28.66
C GLU A 75 -7.34 -20.83 -27.88
N GLU A 76 -6.21 -20.15 -28.09
CA GLU A 76 -5.80 -18.94 -27.39
C GLU A 76 -5.68 -19.11 -25.86
N LEU A 77 -5.59 -20.36 -25.38
CA LEU A 77 -5.39 -20.64 -23.97
C LEU A 77 -3.94 -20.37 -23.59
N THR A 78 -3.72 -19.84 -22.39
CA THR A 78 -2.39 -19.71 -21.79
C THR A 78 -2.10 -20.92 -20.90
N PRO A 79 -0.84 -21.20 -20.56
CA PRO A 79 -0.48 -22.19 -19.54
C PRO A 79 -1.22 -21.94 -18.22
N LEU A 80 -1.50 -20.67 -17.90
CA LEU A 80 -2.26 -20.28 -16.72
C LEU A 80 -3.71 -20.78 -16.79
N HIS A 81 -4.37 -20.66 -17.95
CA HIS A 81 -5.71 -21.22 -18.17
C HIS A 81 -5.73 -22.74 -18.03
N VAL A 82 -4.69 -23.42 -18.53
CA VAL A 82 -4.56 -24.88 -18.38
C VAL A 82 -4.37 -25.25 -16.91
N ALA A 83 -3.44 -24.60 -16.19
CA ALA A 83 -3.25 -24.87 -14.76
C ALA A 83 -4.52 -24.60 -13.93
N ALA A 84 -5.28 -23.53 -14.26
CA ALA A 84 -6.51 -23.17 -13.58
C ALA A 84 -7.66 -24.14 -13.85
N SER A 85 -7.82 -24.58 -15.11
CA SER A 85 -8.89 -25.52 -15.50
C SER A 85 -8.68 -26.92 -14.92
N TRP A 86 -7.41 -27.34 -14.77
CA TRP A 86 -7.04 -28.62 -14.16
C TRP A 86 -6.82 -28.54 -12.65
N GLY A 87 -6.99 -27.37 -12.02
CA GLY A 87 -6.83 -27.18 -10.58
C GLY A 87 -5.40 -27.32 -10.05
N CYS A 88 -4.40 -27.25 -10.93
CA CYS A 88 -2.99 -27.48 -10.61
C CYS A 88 -2.37 -26.27 -9.89
N TYR A 89 -2.65 -26.12 -8.59
CA TYR A 89 -2.31 -24.92 -7.81
C TYR A 89 -0.80 -24.62 -7.79
N LYS A 90 0.05 -25.64 -7.69
CA LYS A 90 1.51 -25.48 -7.69
C LYS A 90 2.01 -24.92 -9.03
N CYS A 91 1.46 -25.42 -10.14
CA CYS A 91 1.78 -24.94 -11.49
C CYS A 91 1.26 -23.52 -11.72
N LEU A 92 0.05 -23.22 -11.27
CA LEU A 92 -0.52 -21.88 -11.31
C LEU A 92 0.39 -20.87 -10.62
N LYS A 93 0.83 -21.18 -9.38
CA LYS A 93 1.74 -20.33 -8.61
C LYS A 93 3.10 -20.16 -9.28
N LEU A 94 3.63 -21.22 -9.92
CA LEU A 94 4.89 -21.14 -10.67
C LEU A 94 4.76 -20.27 -11.92
N LEU A 95 3.67 -20.39 -12.67
CA LEU A 95 3.43 -19.60 -13.88
C LEU A 95 3.28 -18.11 -13.55
N LEU A 96 2.47 -17.77 -12.53
CA LEU A 96 2.32 -16.38 -12.06
C LEU A 96 3.65 -15.78 -11.62
N ARG A 97 4.47 -16.55 -10.88
CA ARG A 97 5.80 -16.11 -10.42
C ARG A 97 6.78 -15.86 -11.55
N ASN A 98 6.60 -16.50 -12.71
CA ASN A 98 7.50 -16.36 -13.85
C ASN A 98 6.94 -15.42 -14.93
N GLY A 99 5.92 -14.62 -14.61
CA GLY A 99 5.37 -13.59 -15.53
C GLY A 99 4.15 -14.05 -16.33
N GLY A 100 3.45 -15.10 -15.89
CA GLY A 100 2.16 -15.50 -16.45
C GLY A 100 1.09 -14.43 -16.21
N ASP A 101 0.50 -13.90 -17.26
CA ASP A 101 -0.50 -12.83 -17.24
C ASP A 101 -1.92 -13.41 -17.12
N PRO A 102 -2.63 -13.15 -16.00
CA PRO A 102 -4.00 -13.60 -15.79
C PRO A 102 -5.05 -12.82 -16.57
N ASN A 103 -4.68 -11.67 -17.16
CA ASN A 103 -5.59 -10.80 -17.90
C ASN A 103 -5.69 -11.16 -19.38
N LEU A 104 -4.85 -12.08 -19.87
CA LEU A 104 -4.92 -12.54 -21.25
C LEU A 104 -6.25 -13.27 -21.47
N GLU A 105 -7.15 -12.63 -22.21
CA GLU A 105 -8.49 -13.18 -22.42
C GLU A 105 -8.46 -14.44 -23.30
N ASP A 106 -9.20 -15.46 -22.87
CA ASP A 106 -9.58 -16.61 -23.69
C ASP A 106 -10.68 -16.21 -24.68
N GLN A 107 -10.73 -16.85 -25.86
CA GLN A 107 -11.78 -16.57 -26.87
C GLN A 107 -13.19 -16.60 -26.27
N VAL A 108 -13.43 -17.42 -25.24
CA VAL A 108 -14.75 -17.58 -24.63
C VAL A 108 -15.16 -16.37 -23.77
N ARG A 109 -14.22 -15.55 -23.27
CA ARG A 109 -14.53 -14.26 -22.64
C ARG A 109 -14.85 -13.19 -23.69
N ARG A 110 -14.11 -13.20 -24.82
CA ARG A 110 -14.32 -12.29 -25.96
C ARG A 110 -15.66 -12.50 -26.67
N ILE A 111 -16.08 -13.76 -26.84
CA ILE A 111 -17.40 -14.09 -27.39
C ILE A 111 -18.49 -13.70 -26.40
N MET A 112 -18.30 -13.93 -25.10
CA MET A 112 -19.28 -13.62 -24.06
C MET A 112 -19.51 -12.11 -23.86
N THR A 113 -18.46 -11.28 -23.93
CA THR A 113 -18.59 -9.81 -23.94
C THR A 113 -19.27 -9.30 -25.22
N SER A 114 -19.05 -9.95 -26.36
CA SER A 114 -19.76 -9.60 -27.61
C SER A 114 -21.24 -10.03 -27.62
N VAL A 115 -21.59 -11.17 -27.01
CA VAL A 115 -22.97 -11.69 -27.00
C VAL A 115 -23.83 -10.98 -25.94
N LEU A 116 -23.25 -10.56 -24.81
CA LEU A 116 -23.96 -9.81 -23.77
C LEU A 116 -24.30 -8.36 -24.15
N SER A 117 -23.86 -7.88 -25.32
CA SER A 117 -24.16 -6.53 -25.85
C SER A 117 -25.23 -6.50 -26.95
N SER A 118 -25.90 -7.63 -27.25
CA SER A 118 -27.03 -7.69 -28.19
C SER A 118 -28.31 -8.20 -27.55
N PRO A 119 -29.44 -7.45 -27.56
CA PRO A 119 -30.71 -7.94 -27.09
C PRO A 119 -31.51 -8.54 -28.25
N ARG A 120 -31.55 -9.89 -28.34
CA ARG A 120 -32.66 -10.75 -28.84
C ARG A 120 -32.12 -12.10 -29.34
N SER A 121 -32.50 -13.19 -28.68
CA SER A 121 -33.32 -14.29 -29.25
C SER A 121 -33.29 -15.54 -28.36
N SER A 122 -34.44 -16.22 -28.30
CA SER A 122 -34.89 -17.28 -27.39
C SER A 122 -34.10 -18.61 -27.44
N PRO A 123 -34.31 -19.54 -26.47
CA PRO A 123 -33.41 -20.63 -26.18
C PRO A 123 -33.70 -21.87 -27.05
N GLY A 124 -32.65 -22.47 -27.59
CA GLY A 124 -32.74 -23.70 -28.35
C GLY A 124 -31.40 -24.41 -28.42
N SER A 125 -31.20 -25.34 -27.48
CA SER A 125 -30.39 -26.57 -27.57
C SER A 125 -28.97 -26.47 -28.14
N ARG A 126 -27.96 -26.88 -27.32
CA ARG A 126 -26.97 -27.94 -27.63
C ARG A 126 -25.64 -27.77 -26.84
N TRP A 127 -25.39 -28.74 -25.93
CA TRP A 127 -24.14 -29.16 -25.22
C TRP A 127 -23.25 -28.08 -24.55
N ASN A 128 -23.02 -28.03 -23.23
CA ASN A 128 -22.56 -29.01 -22.20
C ASN A 128 -21.03 -29.28 -22.24
N ILE A 129 -20.38 -28.98 -21.09
CA ILE A 129 -18.98 -29.15 -20.60
C ILE A 129 -18.31 -27.84 -20.10
N SER A 130 -18.69 -26.65 -20.57
CA SER A 130 -18.01 -25.39 -20.18
C SER A 130 -18.61 -24.63 -18.99
N THR A 131 -19.81 -25.00 -18.53
CA THR A 131 -20.55 -24.23 -17.51
C THR A 131 -20.23 -24.63 -16.06
N TRP A 132 -19.66 -25.81 -15.84
CA TRP A 132 -19.35 -26.31 -14.49
C TRP A 132 -17.94 -25.94 -14.00
N THR A 133 -16.96 -25.85 -14.91
CA THR A 133 -15.53 -25.59 -14.57
C THR A 133 -15.19 -24.10 -14.43
N ARG A 134 -16.08 -23.21 -14.90
CA ARG A 134 -15.88 -21.76 -14.99
C ARG A 134 -15.93 -20.99 -13.66
N ARG A 135 -16.57 -21.52 -12.62
CA ARG A 135 -16.79 -20.77 -11.37
C ARG A 135 -15.71 -20.94 -10.31
N LYS A 136 -14.93 -22.03 -10.36
CA LYS A 136 -13.88 -22.29 -9.35
C LYS A 136 -12.49 -21.84 -9.81
N GLY A 137 -12.16 -22.01 -11.09
CA GLY A 137 -10.85 -21.61 -11.64
C GLY A 137 -10.63 -20.10 -11.70
N TYR A 138 -11.58 -19.35 -12.27
CA TYR A 138 -11.50 -17.88 -12.34
C TYR A 138 -11.58 -17.22 -10.95
N ALA A 139 -12.40 -17.75 -10.03
CA ALA A 139 -12.47 -17.29 -8.65
C ALA A 139 -11.16 -17.56 -7.86
N LEU A 140 -10.34 -18.53 -8.27
CA LEU A 140 -9.03 -18.79 -7.68
C LEU A 140 -7.98 -17.76 -8.16
N ILE A 141 -8.06 -17.32 -9.42
CA ILE A 141 -7.21 -16.27 -10.00
C ILE A 141 -7.54 -14.91 -9.36
N GLU A 142 -8.82 -14.55 -9.27
CA GLU A 142 -9.29 -13.28 -8.65
C GLU A 142 -8.98 -13.21 -7.15
N ARG A 143 -8.93 -14.34 -6.46
CA ARG A 143 -8.64 -14.40 -5.01
C ARG A 143 -7.14 -14.32 -4.68
N HIS A 144 -6.24 -14.49 -5.66
CA HIS A 144 -4.80 -14.60 -5.41
C HIS A 144 -3.92 -13.62 -6.22
N VAL A 145 -4.50 -12.68 -6.97
CA VAL A 145 -3.74 -11.63 -7.67
C VAL A 145 -4.14 -10.25 -7.14
N PRO A 146 -3.26 -9.51 -6.45
CA PRO A 146 -3.41 -8.07 -6.30
C PRO A 146 -3.14 -7.40 -7.65
N CYS A 147 -3.97 -6.41 -8.00
CA CYS A 147 -3.84 -5.63 -9.21
C CYS A 147 -2.47 -4.93 -9.24
N THR A 148 -1.59 -5.30 -10.18
CA THR A 148 -0.36 -4.54 -10.45
C THR A 148 -0.05 -4.56 -11.94
N ASP A 149 -0.25 -3.43 -12.59
CA ASP A 149 0.51 -3.05 -13.78
C ASP A 149 1.97 -2.79 -13.40
N ASP A 150 2.87 -3.27 -14.27
CA ASP A 150 4.32 -3.07 -14.36
C ASP A 150 5.23 -3.75 -13.32
N ALA A 151 5.86 -4.83 -13.79
CA ALA A 151 6.99 -5.49 -13.17
C ALA A 151 8.31 -4.75 -13.45
N SER A 152 9.04 -4.38 -12.40
CA SER A 152 10.51 -4.43 -12.42
C SER A 152 11.09 -4.45 -10.99
N VAL A 153 12.20 -5.17 -10.85
CA VAL A 153 13.16 -5.25 -9.73
C VAL A 153 13.04 -6.48 -8.80
N LEU A 154 14.18 -7.18 -8.83
CA LEU A 154 14.54 -8.47 -8.28
C LEU A 154 14.80 -8.45 -6.76
N ALA A 155 14.74 -9.64 -6.17
CA ALA A 155 15.86 -10.34 -5.54
C ALA A 155 15.45 -11.05 -4.26
N ASP A 156 16.00 -12.25 -4.12
CA ASP A 156 15.83 -13.20 -3.04
C ASP A 156 15.77 -12.59 -1.64
N THR A 157 14.84 -13.07 -0.84
CA THR A 157 15.17 -13.62 0.49
C THR A 157 14.05 -14.54 0.94
N THR A 158 14.41 -15.80 1.14
CA THR A 158 13.64 -16.78 1.88
C THR A 158 13.42 -16.29 3.32
N SER A 159 12.17 -16.07 3.71
CA SER A 159 11.62 -16.36 5.05
C SER A 159 10.21 -15.80 5.13
N SER A 160 9.29 -16.61 5.63
CA SER A 160 7.91 -16.28 5.97
C SER A 160 7.77 -14.93 6.69
N ASP A 161 6.93 -14.05 6.15
CA ASP A 161 6.05 -13.10 6.84
C ASP A 161 5.33 -12.26 5.78
N ASP A 162 4.00 -12.41 5.67
CA ASP A 162 3.12 -11.68 4.74
C ASP A 162 3.08 -10.18 5.09
N THR A 163 4.10 -9.44 4.68
CA THR A 163 4.08 -7.98 4.60
C THR A 163 4.68 -7.61 3.25
N ILE A 164 3.83 -7.11 2.36
CA ILE A 164 4.24 -6.59 1.06
C ILE A 164 5.24 -5.46 1.31
N VAL A 165 6.48 -5.66 0.87
CA VAL A 165 7.55 -4.66 0.96
C VAL A 165 7.29 -3.64 -0.16
N TYR A 166 6.64 -2.53 0.19
CA TYR A 166 6.32 -1.45 -0.75
C TYR A 166 7.46 -0.43 -0.79
N ASP A 167 8.16 -0.32 -1.93
CA ASP A 167 9.14 0.74 -2.17
C ASP A 167 8.44 2.00 -2.69
N TRP A 168 8.06 2.85 -1.75
CA TRP A 168 7.35 4.08 -2.04
C TRP A 168 8.15 5.08 -2.89
N ARG A 169 9.48 4.95 -2.98
CA ARG A 169 10.32 5.86 -3.80
C ARG A 169 10.04 5.68 -5.29
N ALA A 170 9.68 4.47 -5.72
CA ALA A 170 9.27 4.19 -7.10
C ALA A 170 8.01 4.98 -7.52
N TYR A 171 7.13 5.32 -6.57
CA TYR A 171 5.92 6.10 -6.85
C TYR A 171 6.20 7.59 -7.13
N GLN A 172 7.33 8.13 -6.65
CA GLN A 172 7.68 9.54 -6.88
C GLN A 172 7.99 9.85 -8.35
N SER A 173 8.54 8.89 -9.10
CA SER A 173 8.86 9.06 -10.51
C SER A 173 7.61 9.12 -11.40
N LYS A 174 6.57 8.32 -11.09
CA LYS A 174 5.30 8.32 -11.85
C LYS A 174 4.48 9.61 -11.67
N LEU A 175 4.62 10.31 -10.54
CA LEU A 175 3.92 11.58 -10.27
C LEU A 175 4.55 12.80 -10.96
N ALA A 176 5.85 12.76 -11.29
CA ALA A 176 6.53 13.86 -11.96
C ALA A 176 6.05 14.04 -13.42
N GLU A 177 5.56 12.96 -14.05
CA GLU A 177 5.06 12.98 -15.43
C GLU A 177 3.63 13.55 -15.53
N GLN A 178 2.82 13.47 -14.46
CA GLN A 178 1.43 13.92 -14.44
C GLN A 178 1.24 15.40 -14.02
N ALA A 179 2.26 16.03 -13.43
CA ALA A 179 2.17 17.40 -12.88
C ALA A 179 2.36 18.54 -13.90
N SER A 180 2.45 18.23 -15.20
CA SER A 180 2.86 19.20 -16.24
C SER A 180 1.72 19.99 -16.91
N LYS A 181 0.46 19.87 -16.46
CA LYS A 181 -0.65 20.66 -17.01
C LYS A 181 -1.72 20.99 -15.96
N GLU A 182 -1.53 22.07 -15.20
CA GLU A 182 -2.61 22.97 -14.74
C GLU A 182 -2.01 24.13 -13.93
N ASN A 183 -1.85 25.28 -14.58
CA ASN A 183 -1.54 26.55 -13.93
C ASN A 183 -2.63 27.55 -14.33
N GLN A 184 -3.46 27.97 -13.37
CA GLN A 184 -3.75 29.37 -13.08
C GLN A 184 -4.70 29.52 -11.87
N PRO A 185 -4.42 30.43 -10.92
CA PRO A 185 -5.26 30.64 -9.73
C PRO A 185 -6.38 31.67 -9.99
N PRO A 186 -7.59 31.50 -9.43
CA PRO A 186 -8.53 32.61 -9.31
C PRO A 186 -8.29 33.37 -8.00
N GLN A 187 -8.23 34.70 -8.09
CA GLN A 187 -8.36 35.60 -6.95
C GLN A 187 -9.85 35.82 -6.65
N CYS A 188 -10.27 35.66 -5.39
CA CYS A 188 -11.54 36.23 -4.90
C CYS A 188 -11.36 36.81 -3.49
N LYS A 189 -11.92 38.00 -3.30
CA LYS A 189 -11.89 38.84 -2.09
C LYS A 189 -13.16 38.66 -1.24
N SER A 190 -13.01 38.98 0.06
CA SER A 190 -14.02 39.46 1.05
C SER A 190 -14.67 38.43 2.00
N PRO A 191 -15.32 38.84 3.13
CA PRO A 191 -14.95 39.87 4.13
C PRO A 191 -15.16 39.46 5.62
N MET A 192 -14.59 40.28 6.53
CA MET A 192 -15.00 40.57 7.92
C MET A 192 -15.11 39.45 8.99
N ALA A 193 -14.11 39.41 9.89
CA ALA A 193 -14.24 38.97 11.28
C ALA A 193 -13.40 39.89 12.20
N THR A 194 -13.66 41.20 12.18
CA THR A 194 -12.71 42.22 12.68
C THR A 194 -12.86 42.66 14.14
N SER A 195 -13.78 42.13 14.95
CA SER A 195 -14.21 42.95 16.12
C SER A 195 -13.82 42.47 17.53
N ARG A 196 -13.15 41.32 17.72
CA ARG A 196 -12.91 40.79 19.10
C ARG A 196 -11.45 40.68 19.56
N LEU A 197 -10.46 40.80 18.68
CA LEU A 197 -9.04 40.65 19.06
C LEU A 197 -8.37 41.96 19.47
N HIS A 198 -8.90 43.10 19.03
CA HIS A 198 -8.41 44.44 19.41
C HIS A 198 -8.57 44.77 20.91
N LEU A 199 -9.38 43.99 21.65
CA LEU A 199 -9.66 44.18 23.09
C LEU A 199 -8.73 43.39 24.01
N LEU A 200 -7.82 42.56 23.48
CA LEU A 200 -6.91 41.76 24.29
C LEU A 200 -5.69 42.57 24.74
N SER A 201 -5.33 42.42 26.02
CA SER A 201 -4.06 42.92 26.56
C SER A 201 -2.88 42.19 25.93
N ASP A 202 -1.73 42.84 25.93
CA ASP A 202 -0.49 42.41 25.28
C ASP A 202 -0.04 41.04 25.81
N GLU A 203 -0.14 40.86 27.12
CA GLU A 203 0.11 39.59 27.81
C GLU A 203 -0.86 38.47 27.37
N ALA A 204 -2.14 38.79 27.19
CA ALA A 204 -3.11 37.82 26.72
C ALA A 204 -2.88 37.42 25.25
N LEU A 205 -2.43 38.37 24.42
CA LEU A 205 -2.08 38.13 23.02
C LEU A 205 -0.84 37.23 22.90
N ILE A 206 0.22 37.49 23.67
CA ILE A 206 1.43 36.65 23.72
C ILE A 206 1.09 35.23 24.17
N ARG A 207 0.29 35.10 25.25
CA ARG A 207 -0.12 33.80 25.77
C ARG A 207 -0.92 33.00 24.74
N LYS A 208 -1.83 33.66 24.03
CA LYS A 208 -2.61 33.04 22.96
C LYS A 208 -1.71 32.59 21.80
N LEU A 209 -0.75 33.42 21.38
CA LEU A 209 0.21 33.09 20.32
C LEU A 209 1.16 31.95 20.70
N ARG A 210 1.66 31.90 21.95
CA ARG A 210 2.45 30.77 22.45
C ARG A 210 1.65 29.47 22.50
N ASN A 211 0.39 29.53 22.93
CA ASN A 211 -0.51 28.37 22.91
C ASN A 211 -0.79 27.85 21.49
N LEU A 212 -0.71 28.73 20.49
CA LEU A 212 -0.79 28.40 19.06
C LEU A 212 0.56 27.94 18.46
N GLY A 213 1.63 27.89 19.27
CA GLY A 213 2.95 27.44 18.88
C GLY A 213 3.81 28.48 18.16
N ALA A 214 3.42 29.76 18.18
CA ALA A 214 4.27 30.86 17.76
C ALA A 214 5.20 31.30 18.90
N ASN A 215 6.40 31.78 18.57
CA ASN A 215 7.32 32.38 19.55
C ASN A 215 7.37 33.91 19.35
N PRO A 216 6.39 34.67 19.86
CA PRO A 216 6.34 36.12 19.65
C PRO A 216 7.47 36.80 20.44
N GLY A 217 8.24 37.65 19.77
CA GLY A 217 9.15 38.62 20.37
C GLY A 217 8.41 39.81 21.02
N PRO A 218 9.13 40.81 21.55
CA PRO A 218 8.56 41.93 22.29
C PRO A 218 7.46 42.67 21.50
N ILE A 219 6.36 43.01 22.18
CA ILE A 219 5.25 43.75 21.59
C ILE A 219 5.60 45.25 21.59
N THR A 220 5.81 45.79 20.39
CA THR A 220 5.89 47.22 20.09
C THR A 220 4.65 47.62 19.29
N GLY A 221 4.35 48.91 19.17
CA GLY A 221 3.16 49.38 18.44
C GLY A 221 3.04 48.84 16.99
N LEU A 222 4.18 48.60 16.33
CA LEU A 222 4.24 48.02 14.98
C LEU A 222 4.06 46.50 14.98
N THR A 223 4.66 45.77 15.93
CA THR A 223 4.53 44.30 16.00
C THR A 223 3.18 43.88 16.55
N ARG A 224 2.50 44.72 17.34
CA ARG A 224 1.13 44.46 17.83
C ARG A 224 0.15 44.23 16.69
N LYS A 225 0.17 45.09 15.67
CA LYS A 225 -0.72 44.95 14.50
C LYS A 225 -0.46 43.62 13.76
N PHE A 226 0.81 43.24 13.63
CA PHE A 226 1.20 41.96 13.05
C PHE A 226 0.75 40.76 13.90
N TYR A 227 0.88 40.83 15.22
CA TYR A 227 0.43 39.79 16.15
C TYR A 227 -1.09 39.65 16.24
N LEU A 228 -1.83 40.75 16.11
CA LEU A 228 -3.28 40.72 16.01
C LEU A 228 -3.73 40.06 14.72
N GLN A 229 -3.12 40.41 13.57
CA GLN A 229 -3.38 39.73 12.28
C GLN A 229 -3.00 38.24 12.31
N LEU A 230 -1.88 37.89 12.97
CA LEU A 230 -1.48 36.50 13.19
C LEU A 230 -2.48 35.76 14.08
N GLY A 231 -2.98 36.43 15.12
CA GLY A 231 -4.01 35.93 16.02
C GLY A 231 -5.37 35.75 15.35
N GLU A 232 -5.75 36.64 14.43
CA GLU A 232 -6.98 36.57 13.62
C GLU A 232 -6.93 35.38 12.65
N ARG A 233 -5.83 35.24 11.92
CA ARG A 233 -5.59 34.09 11.04
C ARG A 233 -5.61 32.77 11.79
N ALA A 234 -5.02 32.73 12.99
CA ALA A 234 -5.01 31.53 13.81
C ALA A 234 -6.36 31.25 14.49
N ALA A 235 -7.13 32.28 14.86
CA ALA A 235 -8.46 32.15 15.46
C ALA A 235 -9.50 31.58 14.49
N SER A 236 -9.40 31.92 13.20
CA SER A 236 -10.20 31.31 12.12
C SER A 236 -10.07 29.78 12.07
N CYS A 237 -8.93 29.22 12.50
CA CYS A 237 -8.61 27.79 12.47
C CYS A 237 -8.87 27.04 13.79
N THR A 238 -9.48 27.68 14.82
CA THR A 238 -9.53 27.12 16.20
C THR A 238 -10.53 25.98 16.43
N GLY A 239 -11.32 25.58 15.43
CA GLY A 239 -12.35 24.55 15.60
C GLY A 239 -11.87 23.10 15.55
N THR A 240 -10.70 22.81 14.96
CA THR A 240 -10.42 21.44 14.45
C THR A 240 -9.40 20.62 15.24
N GLY A 241 -8.77 21.16 16.29
CA GLY A 241 -7.77 20.44 17.10
C GLY A 241 -6.45 20.06 16.39
N HIS A 242 -6.41 20.22 15.06
CA HIS A 242 -5.27 20.00 14.17
C HIS A 242 -4.25 21.15 14.18
N SER A 243 -3.09 20.92 13.56
CA SER A 243 -2.17 22.03 13.26
C SER A 243 -2.80 23.03 12.26
N PRO A 244 -2.46 24.33 12.32
CA PRO A 244 -3.04 25.32 11.41
C PRO A 244 -2.69 25.01 9.94
N GLU A 245 -1.50 24.46 9.70
CA GLU A 245 -1.08 24.02 8.37
C GLU A 245 -1.96 22.85 7.87
N LEU A 246 -2.26 21.87 8.73
CA LEU A 246 -3.13 20.75 8.35
C LEU A 246 -4.58 21.19 8.20
N ALA A 247 -5.09 22.07 9.06
CA ALA A 247 -6.45 22.62 8.93
C ALA A 247 -6.63 23.30 7.56
N SER A 248 -5.66 24.14 7.16
CA SER A 248 -5.65 24.76 5.82
C SER A 248 -5.59 23.72 4.70
N ALA A 249 -4.76 22.68 4.84
CA ALA A 249 -4.64 21.62 3.85
C ALA A 249 -5.92 20.77 3.74
N LEU A 250 -6.63 20.54 4.85
CA LEU A 250 -7.92 19.86 4.85
C LEU A 250 -8.99 20.71 4.15
N GLU A 251 -8.99 22.02 4.33
CA GLU A 251 -9.97 22.91 3.67
C GLU A 251 -9.69 23.08 2.18
N THR A 252 -8.44 23.34 1.82
CA THR A 252 -8.06 23.75 0.44
C THR A 252 -7.50 22.63 -0.42
N PHE A 253 -7.16 21.49 0.18
CA PHE A 253 -6.41 20.39 -0.45
C PHE A 253 -5.04 20.80 -1.03
N GLN A 254 -4.48 21.92 -0.55
CA GLN A 254 -3.12 22.32 -0.90
C GLN A 254 -2.11 21.60 0.00
N ILE A 255 -1.59 20.46 -0.49
CA ILE A 255 -0.58 19.67 0.21
C ILE A 255 0.80 20.32 0.01
N PRO A 256 1.55 20.61 1.09
CA PRO A 256 2.93 21.09 0.97
C PRO A 256 3.81 20.08 0.21
N ASP A 257 4.52 20.54 -0.82
CA ASP A 257 5.56 19.72 -1.44
C ASP A 257 6.82 19.72 -0.55
N CYS A 258 7.04 18.61 0.14
CA CYS A 258 8.18 18.41 1.03
C CYS A 258 9.06 17.24 0.58
N LYS A 259 9.10 16.95 -0.73
CA LYS A 259 9.95 15.89 -1.29
C LYS A 259 11.44 16.08 -0.95
N ASP A 260 11.95 17.30 -1.11
CA ASP A 260 13.35 17.62 -0.79
C ASP A 260 13.65 17.48 0.70
N ASP A 261 12.70 17.87 1.55
CA ASP A 261 12.78 17.72 3.00
C ASP A 261 12.82 16.24 3.40
N GLU A 262 11.97 15.42 2.80
CA GLU A 262 11.97 13.98 3.03
C GLU A 262 13.26 13.32 2.52
N MET A 263 13.77 13.75 1.36
CA MET A 263 15.04 13.28 0.83
C MET A 263 16.19 13.67 1.75
N THR A 264 16.17 14.88 2.32
CA THR A 264 17.16 15.36 3.29
C THR A 264 17.12 14.54 4.58
N LEU A 265 15.93 14.21 5.07
CA LEU A 265 15.74 13.28 6.19
C LEU A 265 16.33 11.90 5.87
N SER A 266 16.01 11.34 4.70
CA SER A 266 16.42 9.98 4.32
C SER A 266 17.93 9.86 4.09
N ARG A 267 18.53 10.82 3.35
CA ARG A 267 19.96 10.82 3.01
C ARG A 267 20.88 10.78 4.22
N GLN A 268 20.47 11.43 5.32
CA GLN A 268 21.24 11.39 6.57
C GLN A 268 21.39 9.98 7.14
N PHE A 269 20.42 9.11 6.87
CA PHE A 269 20.34 7.77 7.43
C PHE A 269 20.75 6.68 6.44
N ASP A 270 20.83 7.01 5.14
CA ASP A 270 21.44 6.16 4.11
C ASP A 270 22.97 6.01 4.33
N GLN A 271 23.63 7.03 4.89
CA GLN A 271 25.03 6.98 5.33
C GLN A 271 25.16 7.42 6.80
N PRO A 272 24.79 6.56 7.75
CA PRO A 272 24.82 6.91 9.15
C PRO A 272 26.27 7.05 9.61
N ASP A 273 26.59 8.19 10.22
CA ASP A 273 27.91 8.44 10.81
C ASP A 273 28.25 7.32 11.80
N LYS A 274 29.29 6.53 11.48
CA LYS A 274 29.73 5.37 12.28
C LYS A 274 30.17 5.77 13.69
N ASN A 275 30.56 7.03 13.89
CA ASN A 275 31.00 7.55 15.18
C ASN A 275 29.82 8.00 16.07
N LYS A 276 28.62 8.14 15.50
CA LYS A 276 27.43 8.61 16.22
C LYS A 276 26.56 7.44 16.67
N LYS A 277 26.42 7.27 17.99
CA LYS A 277 25.55 6.24 18.57
C LYS A 277 24.07 6.63 18.43
N TRP A 278 23.37 5.96 17.53
CA TRP A 278 21.94 6.14 17.32
C TRP A 278 21.10 5.26 18.25
N ARG A 279 19.94 5.78 18.69
CA ARG A 279 18.99 5.03 19.54
C ARG A 279 18.53 3.76 18.81
N GLU A 280 18.59 2.63 19.51
CA GLU A 280 18.27 1.29 18.98
C GLU A 280 19.18 0.80 17.83
N GLY A 281 20.24 1.55 17.50
CA GLY A 281 21.21 1.22 16.47
C GLY A 281 20.68 1.42 15.04
N VAL A 282 21.52 1.06 14.08
CA VAL A 282 21.27 1.26 12.63
C VAL A 282 20.81 -0.05 11.94
N LEU A 283 21.13 -1.21 12.53
CA LEU A 283 20.87 -2.52 11.93
C LEU A 283 19.39 -2.96 11.97
N LYS A 284 18.56 -2.34 12.81
CA LYS A 284 17.18 -2.79 13.03
C LYS A 284 16.23 -2.11 12.04
N SER A 285 15.62 -2.89 11.15
CA SER A 285 14.57 -2.39 10.27
C SER A 285 13.29 -2.06 11.04
N SER A 286 12.79 -0.85 10.83
CA SER A 286 11.56 -0.30 11.41
C SER A 286 10.66 0.23 10.29
N PHE A 287 9.40 0.51 10.65
CA PHE A 287 8.42 1.11 9.75
C PHE A 287 7.50 2.04 10.55
N ASN A 288 6.72 2.88 9.88
CA ASN A 288 5.67 3.66 10.50
C ASN A 288 4.32 3.00 10.24
N TYR A 289 3.38 3.08 11.16
CA TYR A 289 2.03 2.61 10.91
C TYR A 289 0.99 3.54 11.50
N LEU A 290 -0.18 3.48 10.88
CA LEU A 290 -1.37 4.23 11.26
C LEU A 290 -2.46 3.23 11.61
N LEU A 291 -3.17 3.46 12.71
CA LEU A 291 -4.40 2.73 13.00
C LEU A 291 -5.59 3.62 12.65
N LEU A 292 -6.47 3.08 11.82
CA LEU A 292 -7.65 3.77 11.31
C LEU A 292 -8.94 3.11 11.80
N ASP A 293 -9.95 3.94 12.03
CA ASP A 293 -11.29 3.51 12.42
C ASP A 293 -12.15 3.22 11.17
N PRO A 294 -12.52 1.95 10.91
CA PRO A 294 -13.35 1.57 9.76
C PRO A 294 -14.74 2.24 9.75
N ARG A 295 -15.27 2.65 10.91
CA ARG A 295 -16.56 3.34 11.02
C ARG A 295 -16.52 4.72 10.37
N VAL A 296 -15.33 5.31 10.30
CA VAL A 296 -15.07 6.63 9.71
C VAL A 296 -14.59 6.50 8.26
N THR A 297 -13.71 5.55 7.95
CA THR A 297 -13.27 5.34 6.56
C THR A 297 -14.41 4.87 5.66
N GLN A 298 -15.27 3.97 6.17
CA GLN A 298 -16.39 3.39 5.44
C GLN A 298 -15.97 2.83 4.08
N ASN A 299 -14.96 1.96 4.06
CA ASN A 299 -14.33 1.45 2.84
C ASN A 299 -13.91 2.59 1.89
N LEU A 300 -13.11 3.52 2.42
CA LEU A 300 -12.68 4.70 1.67
C LEU A 300 -12.01 4.34 0.33
N PRO A 301 -11.18 3.30 0.20
CA PRO A 301 -10.61 2.90 -1.09
C PRO A 301 -11.66 2.54 -2.14
N PHE A 302 -12.81 1.97 -1.74
CA PHE A 302 -13.92 1.74 -2.66
C PHE A 302 -14.69 3.03 -3.00
N ARG A 303 -14.87 3.91 -2.00
CA ARG A 303 -15.62 5.16 -2.19
C ARG A 303 -14.83 6.27 -2.89
N CYS A 304 -13.50 6.18 -2.93
CA CYS A 304 -12.64 7.26 -3.43
C CYS A 304 -12.93 7.61 -4.90
N HIS A 305 -13.41 6.65 -5.70
CA HIS A 305 -13.82 6.88 -7.09
C HIS A 305 -14.98 7.87 -7.25
N HIS A 306 -15.76 8.10 -6.18
CA HIS A 306 -16.93 8.99 -6.17
C HIS A 306 -16.72 10.23 -5.29
N LEU A 307 -15.51 10.44 -4.77
CA LEU A 307 -15.18 11.53 -3.86
C LEU A 307 -14.10 12.43 -4.46
N SER A 308 -14.10 13.70 -4.08
CA SER A 308 -12.97 14.58 -4.40
C SER A 308 -11.71 14.12 -3.64
N GLN A 309 -10.53 14.47 -4.16
CA GLN A 309 -9.28 14.16 -3.45
C GLN A 309 -9.23 14.84 -2.06
N ALA A 310 -9.85 16.03 -1.94
CA ALA A 310 -10.01 16.74 -0.68
C ALA A 310 -10.85 15.95 0.34
N ASP A 311 -11.98 15.39 -0.10
CA ASP A 311 -12.86 14.60 0.77
C ASP A 311 -12.25 13.26 1.14
N CYS A 312 -11.51 12.63 0.21
CA CYS A 312 -10.71 11.45 0.51
C CYS A 312 -9.70 11.75 1.62
N PHE A 313 -8.98 12.87 1.50
CA PHE A 313 -7.96 13.26 2.48
C PHE A 313 -8.56 13.61 3.84
N ARG A 314 -9.69 14.32 3.88
CA ARG A 314 -10.43 14.57 5.12
C ARG A 314 -10.87 13.27 5.79
N SER A 315 -11.53 12.39 5.04
CA SER A 315 -12.02 11.11 5.56
C SER A 315 -10.89 10.24 6.07
N PHE A 316 -9.77 10.19 5.35
CA PHE A 316 -8.56 9.48 5.78
C PHE A 316 -8.00 10.04 7.07
N VAL A 317 -7.75 11.36 7.15
CA VAL A 317 -7.17 12.00 8.33
C VAL A 317 -8.09 11.86 9.55
N SER A 318 -9.40 12.03 9.37
CA SER A 318 -10.38 11.88 10.46
C SER A 318 -10.50 10.44 10.98
N ALA A 319 -10.15 9.43 10.17
CA ALA A 319 -10.16 8.05 10.60
C ALA A 319 -8.94 7.65 11.44
N ILE A 320 -7.82 8.39 11.34
CA ILE A 320 -6.59 8.05 12.07
C ILE A 320 -6.79 8.36 13.55
N PHE A 321 -6.75 7.31 14.38
CA PHE A 321 -6.80 7.47 15.83
C PHE A 321 -5.45 7.19 16.50
N TYR A 322 -4.47 6.62 15.79
CA TYR A 322 -3.13 6.36 16.34
C TYR A 322 -2.06 6.38 15.25
N VAL A 323 -0.89 6.91 15.61
CA VAL A 323 0.33 6.91 14.78
C VAL A 323 1.46 6.27 15.59
N GLY A 324 2.24 5.37 14.98
CA GLY A 324 3.35 4.74 15.69
C GLY A 324 4.49 4.24 14.83
N LYS A 325 5.58 3.88 15.52
CA LYS A 325 6.74 3.17 14.96
C LYS A 325 6.65 1.67 15.24
N GLY A 326 6.70 0.87 14.18
CA GLY A 326 6.65 -0.59 14.20
C GLY A 326 8.05 -1.22 14.20
N LYS A 327 8.10 -2.50 14.56
CA LYS A 327 9.27 -3.38 14.37
C LYS A 327 8.82 -4.58 13.56
N ARG A 328 9.62 -5.03 12.59
CA ARG A 328 9.27 -6.16 11.73
C ARG A 328 9.01 -7.45 12.52
N SER A 329 9.72 -7.66 13.64
CA SER A 329 9.50 -8.81 14.52
C SER A 329 8.20 -8.79 15.33
N ARG A 330 7.43 -7.69 15.31
CA ARG A 330 6.16 -7.56 16.06
C ARG A 330 5.25 -6.47 15.47
N PRO A 331 4.75 -6.67 14.23
CA PRO A 331 4.07 -5.61 13.50
C PRO A 331 2.75 -5.19 14.16
N TYR A 332 2.02 -6.12 14.78
CA TYR A 332 0.69 -5.91 15.35
C TYR A 332 0.68 -5.85 16.88
N SER A 333 1.76 -5.36 17.50
CA SER A 333 1.92 -5.39 18.97
C SER A 333 0.76 -4.80 19.77
N HIS A 334 0.10 -3.74 19.29
CA HIS A 334 -1.05 -3.13 19.98
C HIS A 334 -2.34 -3.93 19.80
N LEU A 335 -2.51 -4.58 18.65
CA LEU A 335 -3.65 -5.46 18.40
C LEU A 335 -3.54 -6.73 19.26
N TYR A 336 -2.33 -7.30 19.41
CA TYR A 336 -2.12 -8.42 20.35
C TYR A 336 -2.38 -8.02 21.80
N GLN A 337 -1.97 -6.80 22.20
CA GLN A 337 -2.30 -6.28 23.53
C GLN A 337 -3.82 -6.19 23.72
N ALA A 338 -4.56 -5.66 22.73
CA ALA A 338 -6.02 -5.60 22.77
C ALA A 338 -6.65 -6.99 22.80
N LEU A 339 -6.11 -7.96 22.05
CA LEU A 339 -6.59 -9.35 22.02
C LEU A 339 -6.53 -10.00 23.42
N THR A 340 -5.46 -9.73 24.18
CA THR A 340 -5.35 -10.20 25.56
C THR A 340 -6.44 -9.63 26.47
N HIS A 341 -6.82 -8.36 26.29
CA HIS A 341 -7.94 -7.76 27.02
C HIS A 341 -9.29 -8.33 26.55
N TYR A 342 -9.47 -8.52 25.24
CA TYR A 342 -10.67 -9.10 24.64
C TYR A 342 -10.96 -10.52 25.15
N LYS A 343 -9.92 -11.32 25.39
CA LYS A 343 -10.03 -12.68 25.95
C LYS A 343 -10.17 -12.76 27.48
N GLY A 344 -10.32 -11.62 28.19
CA GLY A 344 -10.55 -11.59 29.64
C GLY A 344 -9.46 -10.93 30.48
N GLY A 345 -8.73 -9.95 29.94
CA GLY A 345 -7.65 -9.25 30.66
C GLY A 345 -8.16 -8.31 31.77
N LYS A 346 -7.72 -8.52 33.02
CA LYS A 346 -8.17 -7.80 34.25
C LYS A 346 -7.56 -6.40 34.48
N LYS A 347 -6.75 -5.85 33.57
CA LYS A 347 -6.11 -4.53 33.73
C LYS A 347 -6.86 -3.44 32.98
N GLN A 348 -6.81 -2.21 33.49
CA GLN A 348 -7.31 -1.02 32.78
C GLN A 348 -6.54 -0.85 31.46
N ALA A 349 -7.27 -0.83 30.34
CA ALA A 349 -6.70 -0.64 29.03
C ALA A 349 -6.23 0.81 28.83
N CYS A 350 -5.12 1.02 28.11
CA CYS A 350 -4.71 2.36 27.70
C CYS A 350 -5.66 2.90 26.59
N PRO A 351 -5.78 4.23 26.39
CA PRO A 351 -6.78 4.82 25.50
C PRO A 351 -6.80 4.24 24.08
N LYS A 352 -5.63 3.97 23.50
CA LYS A 352 -5.53 3.35 22.16
C LYS A 352 -6.04 1.91 22.12
N VAL A 353 -5.79 1.13 23.19
CA VAL A 353 -6.27 -0.25 23.29
C VAL A 353 -7.78 -0.25 23.54
N GLN A 354 -8.28 0.69 24.35
CA GLN A 354 -9.71 0.88 24.53
C GLN A 354 -10.40 1.18 23.20
N HIS A 355 -9.87 2.11 22.39
CA HIS A 355 -10.42 2.42 21.07
C HIS A 355 -10.47 1.20 20.13
N ILE A 356 -9.42 0.37 20.14
CA ILE A 356 -9.40 -0.90 19.38
C ILE A 356 -10.51 -1.85 19.86
N LEU A 357 -10.68 -2.00 21.17
CA LEU A 357 -11.74 -2.84 21.76
C LEU A 357 -13.13 -2.32 21.39
N ASP A 358 -13.32 -1.00 21.37
CA ASP A 358 -14.60 -0.38 21.02
C ASP A 358 -14.96 -0.63 19.54
N ILE A 359 -13.98 -0.60 18.62
CA ILE A 359 -14.18 -0.96 17.22
C ILE A 359 -14.58 -2.44 17.09
N TRP A 360 -13.88 -3.33 17.79
CA TRP A 360 -14.17 -4.76 17.79
C TRP A 360 -15.53 -5.10 18.40
N ALA A 361 -15.92 -4.40 19.47
CA ALA A 361 -17.25 -4.53 20.08
C ALA A 361 -18.37 -4.12 19.11
N GLY A 362 -18.09 -3.16 18.20
CA GLY A 362 -18.96 -2.79 17.09
C GLY A 362 -19.01 -3.79 15.94
N GLY A 363 -18.35 -4.96 16.05
CA GLY A 363 -18.34 -6.01 15.01
C GLY A 363 -17.44 -5.72 13.81
N GLN A 364 -16.65 -4.64 13.85
CA GLN A 364 -15.71 -4.26 12.79
C GLN A 364 -14.26 -4.59 13.20
N GLY A 365 -13.35 -4.67 12.23
CA GLY A 365 -11.91 -4.89 12.51
C GLY A 365 -11.10 -3.61 12.34
N VAL A 366 -10.03 -3.45 13.12
CA VAL A 366 -9.19 -2.25 13.05
C VAL A 366 -8.32 -2.28 11.79
N ILE A 367 -8.18 -1.15 11.12
CA ILE A 367 -7.32 -1.03 9.94
C ILE A 367 -5.91 -0.64 10.40
N SER A 368 -4.90 -1.39 9.96
CA SER A 368 -3.48 -1.11 10.24
C SER A 368 -2.75 -0.86 8.94
N VAL A 369 -2.43 0.40 8.65
CA VAL A 369 -1.71 0.79 7.42
C VAL A 369 -0.22 0.87 7.73
N HIS A 370 0.60 0.06 7.04
CA HIS A 370 2.05 0.04 7.21
C HIS A 370 2.72 0.93 6.15
N CYS A 371 3.26 2.06 6.59
CA CYS A 371 3.88 3.07 5.74
C CYS A 371 5.40 3.13 5.97
N PHE A 372 6.14 3.66 5.00
CA PHE A 372 7.57 4.00 5.13
C PHE A 372 8.41 2.86 5.70
N GLN A 373 8.43 1.73 4.99
CA GLN A 373 9.12 0.51 5.43
C GLN A 373 10.64 0.60 5.23
N ASN A 374 11.38 -0.34 5.84
CA ASN A 374 12.83 -0.48 5.71
C ASN A 374 13.64 0.76 6.14
N VAL A 375 13.16 1.48 7.15
CA VAL A 375 13.84 2.64 7.71
C VAL A 375 14.52 2.29 9.03
N ILE A 376 15.58 2.99 9.38
CA ILE A 376 16.23 2.80 10.68
C ILE A 376 15.34 3.35 11.81
N PRO A 377 15.52 2.90 13.07
CA PRO A 377 14.60 3.23 14.16
C PRO A 377 14.46 4.73 14.42
N VAL A 378 15.57 5.48 14.36
CA VAL A 378 15.59 6.93 14.60
C VAL A 378 14.89 7.73 13.50
N GLU A 379 14.94 7.25 12.26
CA GLU A 379 14.20 7.82 11.15
C GLU A 379 12.69 7.59 11.35
N ALA A 380 12.29 6.35 11.66
CA ALA A 380 10.89 6.02 11.95
C ALA A 380 10.33 6.85 13.11
N TYR A 381 11.11 7.08 14.18
CA TYR A 381 10.70 7.96 15.27
C TYR A 381 10.53 9.42 14.84
N THR A 382 11.39 9.90 13.94
CA THR A 382 11.32 11.26 13.42
C THR A 382 10.08 11.44 12.53
N ARG A 383 9.81 10.45 11.65
CA ARG A 383 8.58 10.40 10.84
C ARG A 383 7.32 10.36 11.70
N GLU A 384 7.30 9.52 12.75
CA GLU A 384 6.21 9.46 13.74
C GLU A 384 5.98 10.83 14.40
N ALA A 385 7.05 11.52 14.82
CA ALA A 385 6.96 12.83 15.44
C ALA A 385 6.32 13.88 14.51
N CYS A 386 6.77 13.93 13.25
CA CYS A 386 6.21 14.82 12.22
C CYS A 386 4.71 14.56 11.98
N LEU A 387 4.30 13.29 11.88
CA LEU A 387 2.90 12.90 11.69
C LEU A 387 2.03 13.32 12.89
N VAL A 388 2.48 13.03 14.11
CA VAL A 388 1.77 13.38 15.35
C VAL A 388 1.64 14.90 15.51
N ASP A 389 2.68 15.67 15.20
CA ASP A 389 2.63 17.14 15.30
C ASP A 389 1.80 17.79 14.19
N ALA A 390 1.68 17.14 13.02
CA ALA A 390 0.79 17.59 11.95
C ALA A 390 -0.69 17.34 12.30
N ILE A 391 -1.05 16.12 12.70
CA ILE A 391 -2.42 15.76 13.11
C ILE A 391 -2.82 16.49 14.39
N GLY A 392 -1.88 16.64 15.34
CA GLY A 392 -2.15 17.18 16.66
C GLY A 392 -2.49 16.09 17.67
N LEU A 393 -1.80 16.13 18.82
CA LEU A 393 -1.93 15.12 19.88
C LEU A 393 -3.36 14.98 20.42
N LYS A 394 -4.16 16.05 20.39
CA LYS A 394 -5.55 16.05 20.88
C LYS A 394 -6.48 15.18 20.04
N MET A 395 -6.14 14.95 18.77
CA MET A 395 -6.93 14.17 17.82
C MET A 395 -6.52 12.70 17.78
N LEU A 396 -5.45 12.33 18.50
CA LEU A 396 -4.89 10.99 18.52
C LEU A 396 -5.00 10.39 19.92
N THR A 397 -5.04 9.06 19.98
CA THR A 397 -4.92 8.28 21.23
C THR A 397 -3.47 8.20 21.74
N ASN A 398 -2.52 8.79 21.01
CA ASN A 398 -1.13 8.93 21.42
C ASN A 398 -1.04 9.72 22.74
N GLN A 399 -0.29 9.20 23.71
CA GLN A 399 -0.13 9.86 25.02
C GLN A 399 1.04 10.85 25.07
N LYS A 400 1.99 10.72 24.13
CA LYS A 400 3.24 11.49 24.11
C LYS A 400 3.52 11.97 22.70
N LYS A 401 4.17 13.13 22.61
CA LYS A 401 4.76 13.60 21.36
C LYS A 401 5.93 12.73 20.95
N GLY A 402 6.18 12.66 19.65
CA GLY A 402 7.34 11.96 19.10
C GLY A 402 8.64 12.73 19.34
N ASN A 403 9.76 12.03 19.23
CA ASN A 403 11.09 12.62 19.35
C ASN A 403 11.69 12.83 17.96
N TYR A 404 12.29 13.99 17.76
CA TYR A 404 12.99 14.33 16.53
C TYR A 404 14.47 13.94 16.63
N TYR A 405 14.99 13.33 15.57
CA TYR A 405 16.40 13.00 15.43
C TYR A 405 16.98 13.63 14.16
N GLY A 406 18.31 13.66 14.08
CA GLY A 406 19.00 14.11 12.88
C GLY A 406 18.79 15.60 12.58
N VAL A 407 18.79 15.95 11.29
CA VAL A 407 18.62 17.31 10.76
C VAL A 407 17.25 17.88 11.10
N VAL A 408 16.21 17.04 11.18
CA VAL A 408 14.85 17.50 11.48
C VAL A 408 14.72 18.04 12.90
N ALA A 409 15.59 17.58 13.82
CA ALA A 409 15.62 18.09 15.19
C ALA A 409 15.99 19.57 15.29
N SER A 410 16.67 20.15 14.29
CA SER A 410 16.98 21.58 14.24
C SER A 410 15.96 22.40 13.44
N TRP A 411 15.02 21.77 12.72
CA TRP A 411 14.08 22.48 11.86
C TRP A 411 13.04 23.28 12.65
N PRO A 412 12.47 24.36 12.09
CA PRO A 412 11.34 25.05 12.72
C PRO A 412 10.08 24.16 12.72
N MET A 413 9.23 24.31 13.74
CA MET A 413 8.01 23.49 13.89
C MET A 413 7.09 23.52 12.67
N LYS A 414 6.91 24.68 12.02
CA LYS A 414 6.13 24.79 10.79
C LYS A 414 6.63 23.83 9.71
N ARG A 415 7.94 23.79 9.46
CA ARG A 415 8.56 22.90 8.45
C ARG A 415 8.36 21.43 8.80
N ARG A 416 8.50 21.06 10.08
CA ARG A 416 8.25 19.69 10.57
C ARG A 416 6.80 19.25 10.33
N ARG A 417 5.84 20.14 10.56
CA ARG A 417 4.41 19.90 10.30
C ARG A 417 4.12 19.79 8.81
N CYS A 418 4.68 20.67 7.97
CA CYS A 418 4.56 20.55 6.51
C CYS A 418 5.05 19.19 6.01
N LEU A 419 6.21 18.73 6.49
CA LEU A 419 6.72 17.40 6.20
C LEU A 419 5.75 16.30 6.67
N GLY A 420 5.16 16.46 7.86
CA GLY A 420 4.11 15.57 8.37
C GLY A 420 2.87 15.51 7.46
N ILE A 421 2.38 16.65 6.98
CA ILE A 421 1.22 16.72 6.07
C ILE A 421 1.53 16.05 4.73
N HIS A 422 2.73 16.29 4.19
CA HIS A 422 3.21 15.61 2.99
C HIS A 422 3.21 14.09 3.19
N MET A 423 3.74 13.60 4.30
CA MET A 423 3.73 12.17 4.64
C MET A 423 2.32 11.62 4.86
N LEU A 424 1.39 12.39 5.43
CA LEU A 424 -0.01 11.97 5.57
C LEU A 424 -0.68 11.75 4.22
N HIS A 425 -0.49 12.69 3.27
CA HIS A 425 -1.02 12.54 1.92
C HIS A 425 -0.45 11.30 1.23
N ARG A 426 0.84 11.03 1.42
CA ARG A 426 1.48 9.81 0.89
C ARG A 426 0.96 8.53 1.56
N ALA A 427 0.73 8.55 2.87
CA ALA A 427 0.12 7.44 3.59
C ALA A 427 -1.32 7.18 3.12
N MET A 428 -2.08 8.23 2.79
CA MET A 428 -3.40 8.08 2.17
C MET A 428 -3.30 7.37 0.82
N GLN A 429 -2.36 7.77 -0.04
CA GLN A 429 -2.15 7.13 -1.34
C GLN A 429 -1.81 5.64 -1.19
N ILE A 430 -0.95 5.29 -0.23
CA ILE A 430 -0.65 3.89 0.11
C ILE A 430 -1.92 3.16 0.53
N PHE A 431 -2.71 3.73 1.43
CA PHE A 431 -3.97 3.13 1.90
C PHE A 431 -4.99 2.93 0.77
N LEU A 432 -5.14 3.89 -0.13
CA LEU A 432 -6.04 3.77 -1.29
C LEU A 432 -5.58 2.67 -2.25
N ALA A 433 -4.27 2.47 -2.41
CA ALA A 433 -3.70 1.43 -3.27
C ALA A 433 -3.76 0.03 -2.62
N GLU A 434 -3.45 -0.09 -1.33
CA GLU A 434 -3.49 -1.36 -0.58
C GLU A 434 -4.92 -1.84 -0.31
N GLY A 435 -5.89 -0.92 -0.29
CA GLY A 435 -7.27 -1.19 0.06
C GLY A 435 -7.51 -1.26 1.57
N GLU A 436 -8.78 -1.44 1.95
CA GLU A 436 -9.17 -1.47 3.36
C GLU A 436 -9.18 -2.91 3.89
N ARG A 437 -8.11 -3.27 4.62
CA ARG A 437 -8.04 -4.54 5.36
C ARG A 437 -8.36 -4.33 6.83
N GLN A 438 -9.46 -4.92 7.29
CA GLN A 438 -9.88 -4.89 8.68
C GLN A 438 -9.32 -6.09 9.45
N LEU A 439 -8.62 -5.85 10.56
CA LEU A 439 -8.07 -6.88 11.46
C LEU A 439 -9.02 -7.11 12.64
N ARG A 440 -9.72 -8.23 12.63
CA ARG A 440 -10.64 -8.68 13.69
C ARG A 440 -9.90 -9.58 14.69
N PRO A 441 -10.46 -9.81 15.89
CA PRO A 441 -9.88 -10.73 16.87
C PRO A 441 -9.61 -12.15 16.31
N ALA A 442 -10.46 -12.62 15.40
CA ALA A 442 -10.31 -13.92 14.76
C ALA A 442 -9.12 -13.97 13.77
N ASP A 443 -8.82 -12.87 13.10
CA ASP A 443 -7.73 -12.78 12.12
C ASP A 443 -6.34 -12.73 12.80
N LEU A 444 -6.31 -12.46 14.10
CA LEU A 444 -5.09 -12.31 14.90
C LEU A 444 -4.66 -13.63 15.56
N GLN A 445 -5.10 -14.77 15.04
CA GLN A 445 -4.68 -16.10 15.49
C GLN A 445 -3.76 -16.76 14.48
N ILE A 446 -2.47 -16.77 14.80
CA ILE A 446 -1.44 -17.82 14.63
C ILE A 446 -0.10 -17.13 14.90
N GLY A 447 0.70 -17.69 15.83
CA GLY A 447 2.05 -17.21 16.15
C GLY A 447 2.32 -17.06 17.65
N GLN A 448 2.13 -18.13 18.43
CA GLN A 448 3.01 -18.39 19.57
C GLN A 448 4.26 -19.09 19.05
#